data_AF-A0A1B6BAD1-F1
#
_entry.id   AF-A0A1B6BAD1-F1
#
_cell.length_a   1.000
_cell.length_b   1.000
_cell.length_c   1.000
_cell.angle_alpha   90.00
_cell.angle_beta   90.00
_cell.angle_gamma   90.00
#
_symmetry.space_group_name_H-M   'P 1'
#
loop_
_entity.id
_entity.type
_entity.pdbx_description
1 polymer ?
#
loop_
_entity_poly.entity_id
_entity_poly.type
_entity_poly.pdbx_seq_one_letter_code
_entity_poly.pdbx_strand_id
1 'polypeptide(L)'
;MENRVRFAQEVLDSVREAVGDGFPIELRFSGSECFDEGYDLEEGIQIAKLLESRIDLLHVSAGTYQRGFGITHPSMFLPHGSNVYLAALDL
;
A
#
# COMPACT_ATOMS: atom_id res chain seq x y z
N MET A 1 12.87 8.85 -2.84
CA MET A 1 11.45 8.62 -2.52
C MET A 1 10.51 9.47 -3.38
N GLU A 2 10.66 10.79 -3.45
CA GLU A 2 9.78 11.70 -4.23
C GLU A 2 9.45 11.23 -5.66
N ASN A 3 10.46 10.78 -6.42
CA ASN A 3 10.23 10.26 -7.78
C ASN A 3 9.37 8.98 -7.84
N ARG A 4 9.43 8.13 -6.80
CA ARG A 4 8.66 6.86 -6.74
C ARG A 4 7.18 7.11 -6.47
N VAL A 5 6.87 8.10 -5.63
CA VAL A 5 5.48 8.41 -5.23
C VAL A 5 4.80 9.43 -6.13
N ARG A 6 5.54 10.22 -6.92
CA ARG A 6 4.99 11.28 -7.78
C ARG A 6 3.81 10.80 -8.63
N PHE A 7 3.95 9.66 -9.30
CA PHE A 7 2.87 9.16 -10.16
C PHE A 7 1.61 8.82 -9.36
N ALA A 8 1.75 8.20 -8.18
CA ALA A 8 0.62 7.93 -7.31
C ALA A 8 -0.04 9.22 -6.80
N GLN A 9 0.75 10.24 -6.46
CA GLN A 9 0.24 11.55 -6.05
C GLN A 9 -0.56 12.21 -7.18
N GLU A 10 0.00 12.29 -8.40
CA GLU A 10 -0.67 12.87 -9.57
C GLU A 10 -1.98 12.15 -9.90
N VAL A 11 -2.01 10.82 -9.79
CA VAL A 11 -3.23 10.03 -9.99
C VAL A 11 -4.27 10.33 -8.90
N LEU A 12 -3.88 10.36 -7.62
CA LEU A 12 -4.80 10.64 -6.52
C LEU A 12 -5.35 12.07 -6.58
N ASP A 13 -4.50 13.05 -6.91
CA ASP A 13 -4.89 14.44 -7.08
C ASP A 13 -5.90 14.58 -8.24
N SER A 14 -5.65 13.89 -9.38
CA SER A 14 -6.56 13.88 -10.53
C SER A 14 -7.90 13.20 -10.22
N VAL A 15 -7.88 12.08 -9.48
CA VAL A 15 -9.10 11.39 -9.05
C VAL A 15 -9.90 12.32 -8.14
N ARG A 16 -9.28 12.94 -7.13
CA ARG A 16 -9.93 13.88 -6.22
C ARG A 16 -10.58 15.04 -6.95
N GLU A 17 -9.90 15.64 -7.93
CA GLU A 17 -10.47 16.70 -8.77
C GLU A 17 -11.73 16.23 -9.52
N ALA A 18 -11.72 15.00 -10.06
CA ALA A 18 -12.83 14.47 -10.83
C ALA A 18 -14.05 14.10 -9.97
N VAL A 19 -13.85 13.62 -8.74
CA VAL A 19 -14.93 13.11 -7.87
C VAL A 19 -15.39 14.08 -6.79
N GLY A 20 -14.57 15.08 -6.46
CA GLY A 20 -14.79 16.05 -5.38
C GLY A 20 -14.55 15.48 -3.97
N ASP A 21 -14.66 16.32 -2.95
CA ASP A 21 -14.33 15.97 -1.55
C ASP A 21 -15.34 15.00 -0.89
N GLY A 22 -16.54 14.87 -1.47
CA GLY A 22 -17.60 14.02 -0.92
C GLY A 22 -17.49 12.53 -1.29
N PHE A 23 -16.55 12.16 -2.15
CA PHE A 23 -16.37 10.78 -2.61
C PHE A 23 -15.15 10.14 -1.93
N PRO A 24 -15.28 8.96 -1.29
CA PRO A 24 -14.16 8.31 -0.61
C PRO A 24 -13.16 7.71 -1.61
N ILE A 25 -11.87 7.93 -1.37
CA ILE A 25 -10.76 7.40 -2.15
C ILE A 25 -9.99 6.39 -1.31
N GLU A 26 -9.98 5.13 -1.74
CA GLU A 26 -9.15 4.06 -1.18
C GLU A 26 -7.90 3.87 -2.04
N LEU A 27 -6.73 3.83 -1.39
CA LEU A 27 -5.50 3.34 -2.01
C LEU A 27 -5.19 1.94 -1.47
N ARG A 28 -5.13 0.96 -2.37
CA ARG A 28 -4.62 -0.37 -2.06
C ARG A 28 -3.16 -0.49 -2.49
N PHE A 29 -2.28 -0.83 -1.56
CA PHE A 29 -0.86 -1.07 -1.83
C PHE A 29 -0.29 -2.17 -0.94
N SER A 30 0.91 -2.64 -1.23
CA SER A 30 1.59 -3.64 -0.40
C SER A 30 2.38 -2.95 0.71
N GLY A 31 2.27 -3.38 1.97
CA GLY A 31 3.12 -2.83 3.04
C GLY A 31 4.60 -3.20 2.84
N SER A 32 4.84 -4.35 2.21
CA SER A 32 6.14 -4.76 1.65
C SER A 32 5.90 -5.65 0.45
N GLU A 33 6.83 -5.63 -0.50
CA GLU A 33 6.80 -6.51 -1.66
C GLU A 33 7.40 -7.90 -1.39
N CYS A 34 8.06 -8.08 -0.24
CA CYS A 34 8.56 -9.37 0.25
C CYS A 34 9.54 -10.10 -0.70
N PHE A 35 10.39 -9.35 -1.42
CA PHE A 35 11.52 -9.88 -2.18
C PHE A 35 12.68 -8.87 -2.21
N ASP A 36 13.90 -9.34 -2.42
CA ASP A 36 15.14 -8.55 -2.20
C ASP A 36 15.25 -7.27 -3.03
N GLU A 37 14.69 -7.24 -4.25
CA GLU A 37 14.72 -6.05 -5.12
C GLU A 37 13.48 -5.16 -4.95
N GLY A 38 12.50 -5.61 -4.15
CA GLY A 38 11.31 -4.86 -3.81
C GLY A 38 11.51 -3.97 -2.58
N TYR A 39 10.47 -3.22 -2.22
CA TYR A 39 10.52 -2.39 -1.01
C TYR A 39 10.09 -3.16 0.26
N ASP A 40 10.72 -2.79 1.37
CA ASP A 40 10.44 -3.33 2.70
C ASP A 40 9.37 -2.51 3.44
N LEU A 41 9.07 -2.91 4.68
CA LEU A 41 8.07 -2.24 5.50
C LEU A 41 8.45 -0.80 5.87
N GLU A 42 9.75 -0.52 6.07
CA GLU A 42 10.20 0.83 6.42
C GLU A 42 9.97 1.78 5.24
N GLU A 43 10.33 1.35 4.04
CA GLU A 43 10.06 2.11 2.82
C GLU A 43 8.54 2.21 2.54
N GLY A 44 7.78 1.15 2.82
CA GLY A 44 6.32 1.15 2.73
C GLY A 44 5.65 2.19 3.65
N ILE A 45 6.14 2.35 4.89
CA ILE A 45 5.69 3.39 5.82
C ILE A 45 5.97 4.79 5.26
N GLN A 46 7.16 5.01 4.69
CA GLN A 46 7.50 6.30 4.09
C GLN A 46 6.59 6.64 2.91
N ILE A 47 6.29 5.65 2.05
CA ILE A 47 5.35 5.82 0.94
C ILE A 47 3.96 6.17 1.47
N ALA A 48 3.46 5.44 2.47
CA ALA A 48 2.14 5.67 3.03
C ALA A 48 2.01 7.08 3.63
N LYS A 49 3.00 7.57 4.40
CA LYS A 49 3.01 8.94 4.94
C LYS A 49 2.97 10.03 3.88
N LEU A 50 3.57 9.79 2.71
CA LEU A 50 3.58 10.76 1.60
C LEU A 50 2.26 10.79 0.81
N LEU A 51 1.42 9.76 0.97
CA LEU A 51 0.15 9.59 0.26
C LEU A 51 -1.08 9.75 1.16
N GLU A 52 -0.91 9.62 2.48
CA GLU A 52 -1.99 9.63 3.48
C GLU A 52 -2.95 10.82 3.33
N SER A 53 -2.43 12.03 3.14
CA SER A 53 -3.27 13.24 3.03
C SER A 53 -4.15 13.30 1.77
N ARG A 54 -4.00 12.34 0.85
CA ARG A 54 -4.73 12.28 -0.43
C ARG A 54 -5.77 11.17 -0.49
N ILE A 55 -5.86 10.36 0.56
CA ILE A 55 -6.71 9.16 0.61
C ILE A 55 -7.58 9.20 1.86
N ASP A 56 -8.74 8.56 1.79
CA ASP A 56 -9.66 8.41 2.92
C ASP A 56 -9.46 7.04 3.60
N LEU A 57 -8.95 6.06 2.85
CA LEU A 57 -8.68 4.72 3.33
C LEU A 57 -7.38 4.17 2.72
N LEU A 58 -6.55 3.57 3.57
CA LEU A 58 -5.37 2.82 3.16
C LEU A 58 -5.63 1.32 3.34
N HIS A 59 -5.60 0.58 2.24
CA HIS A 59 -5.75 -0.87 2.24
C HIS A 59 -4.39 -1.53 2.02
N VAL A 60 -3.89 -2.17 3.07
CA VAL A 60 -2.56 -2.79 3.06
C VAL A 60 -2.65 -4.28 2.69
N SER A 61 -1.87 -4.67 1.69
CA SER A 61 -1.63 -6.05 1.24
C SER A 61 -0.16 -6.43 1.46
N ALA A 62 0.27 -7.56 0.92
CA ALA A 62 1.67 -8.00 0.94
C ALA A 62 2.06 -8.65 -0.40
N GLY A 63 3.34 -8.56 -0.77
CA GLY A 63 3.89 -9.24 -1.94
C GLY A 63 3.63 -8.51 -3.27
N THR A 64 3.94 -9.21 -4.36
CA THR A 64 3.64 -8.77 -5.73
C THR A 64 2.89 -9.86 -6.50
N TYR A 65 2.33 -9.52 -7.66
CA TYR A 65 1.69 -10.51 -8.52
C TYR A 65 2.65 -11.60 -8.99
N GLN A 66 3.90 -11.24 -9.32
CA GLN A 66 4.88 -12.16 -9.89
C GLN A 66 5.61 -13.00 -8.84
N ARG A 67 5.73 -12.50 -7.60
CA ARG A 67 6.45 -13.15 -6.51
C ARG A 67 5.67 -13.07 -5.21
N GLY A 68 5.62 -14.19 -4.48
CA GLY A 68 4.99 -14.23 -3.16
C GLY A 68 3.48 -14.46 -3.21
N PHE A 69 2.95 -15.22 -4.17
CA PHE A 69 1.51 -15.56 -4.20
C PHE A 69 1.00 -16.12 -2.87
N GLY A 70 1.77 -17.00 -2.21
CA GLY A 70 1.43 -17.55 -0.89
C GLY A 70 1.53 -16.54 0.25
N ILE A 71 2.14 -15.37 0.02
CA ILE A 71 2.18 -14.24 0.96
C ILE A 71 0.99 -13.32 0.69
N THR A 72 0.70 -12.97 -0.57
CA THR A 72 -0.47 -12.15 -0.94
C THR A 72 -1.79 -12.86 -0.67
N HIS A 73 -1.83 -14.18 -0.87
CA HIS A 73 -2.98 -15.04 -0.61
C HIS A 73 -2.57 -16.16 0.35
N PRO A 74 -2.52 -15.86 1.66
CA PRO A 74 -2.14 -16.84 2.66
C PRO A 74 -3.03 -18.08 2.58
N SER A 75 -2.40 -19.25 2.52
CA SER A 75 -3.10 -20.52 2.59
C SER A 75 -3.30 -20.97 4.03
N MET A 76 -4.04 -22.05 4.23
CA MET A 76 -4.20 -22.73 5.52
C MET A 76 -2.90 -23.25 6.15
N PHE A 77 -1.78 -23.23 5.41
CA PHE A 77 -0.46 -23.59 5.93
C PHE A 77 0.24 -22.45 6.69
N LEU A 78 -0.31 -21.24 6.66
CA LEU A 78 0.21 -20.09 7.40
C LEU A 78 -0.68 -19.75 8.61
N PRO A 79 -0.11 -19.17 9.68
CA PRO A 79 -0.90 -18.66 10.79
C PRO A 79 -1.93 -17.62 10.33
N HIS A 80 -3.09 -17.59 11.00
CA HIS A 80 -4.08 -16.54 10.78
C HIS A 80 -3.46 -15.15 11.02
N GLY A 81 -3.74 -14.21 10.12
CA GLY A 81 -3.23 -12.84 10.23
C GLY A 81 -1.73 -12.71 9.95
N SER A 82 -1.13 -13.61 9.17
CA SER A 82 0.32 -13.61 8.87
C SER A 82 0.88 -12.29 8.34
N ASN A 83 0.03 -11.43 7.75
CA ASN A 83 0.42 -10.15 7.17
C ASN A 83 -0.01 -8.93 8.01
N VAL A 84 -0.67 -9.12 9.16
CA VAL A 84 -1.24 -8.00 9.95
C VAL A 84 -0.16 -7.01 10.37
N TYR A 85 1.06 -7.47 10.64
CA TYR A 85 2.17 -6.61 11.01
C TYR A 85 2.53 -5.58 9.92
N LEU A 86 2.24 -5.86 8.65
CA LEU A 86 2.47 -4.93 7.54
C LEU A 86 1.49 -3.75 7.56
N ALA A 87 0.34 -3.92 8.21
CA ALA A 87 -0.65 -2.86 8.41
C ALA A 87 -0.38 -2.03 9.67
N ALA A 88 0.67 -2.31 10.44
CA ALA A 88 1.08 -1.51 11.59
C ALA A 88 1.82 -0.23 11.16
N LEU A 89 1.15 0.57 10.33
CA LEU A 89 1.64 1.86 9.86
C LEU A 89 1.22 2.91 10.90
N ASP A 90 2.19 3.46 11.64
CA ASP A 90 1.97 4.62 12.53
C ASP A 90 1.96 5.89 11.67
N LEU A 91 0.83 6.10 11.00
CA LEU A 91 0.52 7.24 10.12
C LEU A 91 0.01 8.41 10.96
#